data_AF-A0A7S1G9M3-F1
#
_entry.id   AF-A0A7S1G9M3-F1
#
_cell.length_a   1.000
_cell.length_b   1.000
_cell.length_c   1.000
_cell.angle_alpha   90.00
_cell.angle_beta   90.00
_cell.angle_gamma   90.00
#
_symmetry.space_group_name_H-M   'P 1'
#
loop_
_entity.id
_entity.type
_entity.pdbx_description
1 polymer ?
#
loop_
_entity_poly.entity_id
_entity_poly.type
_entity_poly.pdbx_seq_one_letter_code
_entity_poly.pdbx_strand_id
1 'polypeptide(L)'
;SRVYYVKLLLASRGRLTEAMGLDEELASCAGAGAKVDEMVEARQRVLDAYEAQVRASRPVAASTAVHEFRTALIGQLLRDIPTKACSNCRAPAVSLRKDGYSKFFQRELSDKAKRSMAAMGLSFATALDTVAAVEGDASGKARAGEEADALLWDGDGSGDDDEGESGSDLEEDDVLPSGA
;
A
#
# COMPACT_ATOMS: atom_id res chain seq x y z
N SER A 1 -3.14 1.85 7.22
CA SER A 1 -4.15 2.89 7.49
C SER A 1 -5.16 2.37 8.53
N ARG A 2 -5.54 3.19 9.51
CA ARG A 2 -6.46 2.84 10.64
C ARG A 2 -7.84 2.39 10.15
N VAL A 3 -8.31 2.95 9.04
CA VAL A 3 -9.62 2.64 8.45
C VAL A 3 -9.77 1.13 8.15
N TYR A 4 -8.77 0.53 7.50
CA TYR A 4 -8.77 -0.91 7.19
C TYR A 4 -8.91 -1.78 8.43
N TYR A 5 -8.24 -1.41 9.52
CA TYR A 5 -8.33 -2.12 10.79
C TYR A 5 -9.76 -2.07 11.36
N VAL A 6 -10.38 -0.88 11.39
CA VAL A 6 -11.75 -0.72 11.89
C VAL A 6 -12.76 -1.50 11.06
N LYS A 7 -12.64 -1.49 9.72
CA LYS A 7 -13.50 -2.30 8.84
C LYS A 7 -13.37 -3.81 9.10
N LEU A 8 -12.14 -4.31 9.27
CA LEU A 8 -11.91 -5.71 9.61
C LEU A 8 -12.53 -6.07 10.96
N LEU A 9 -12.39 -5.18 11.94
CA LEU A 9 -13.02 -5.33 13.25
C LEU A 9 -14.54 -5.39 13.14
N LEU A 10 -15.17 -4.45 12.44
CA LEU A 10 -16.63 -4.43 12.24
C LEU A 10 -17.13 -5.70 11.55
N ALA A 11 -16.47 -6.11 10.47
CA ALA A 11 -16.80 -7.34 9.76
C ALA A 11 -16.66 -8.58 10.66
N SER A 12 -15.60 -8.67 11.48
CA SER A 12 -15.39 -9.78 12.42
C SER A 12 -16.46 -9.88 13.52
N ARG A 13 -17.21 -8.81 13.76
CA ARG A 13 -18.32 -8.76 14.72
C ARG A 13 -19.69 -8.86 14.06
N GLY A 14 -19.75 -9.23 12.78
CA GLY A 14 -21.00 -9.39 12.03
C GLY A 14 -21.64 -8.07 11.58
N ARG A 15 -20.94 -6.94 11.71
CA ARG A 15 -21.43 -5.60 11.31
C ARG A 15 -20.93 -5.24 9.92
N LEU A 16 -21.27 -6.08 8.94
CA LEU A 16 -20.74 -5.99 7.58
C LEU A 16 -21.23 -4.73 6.85
N THR A 17 -22.51 -4.38 7.00
CA THR A 17 -23.13 -3.20 6.36
C THR A 17 -22.41 -1.91 6.72
N GLU A 18 -22.07 -1.75 8.00
CA GLU A 18 -21.34 -0.59 8.49
C GLU A 18 -19.88 -0.60 8.05
N ALA A 19 -19.24 -1.78 8.01
CA ALA A 19 -17.89 -1.90 7.48
C ALA A 19 -17.80 -1.47 6.01
N MET A 20 -18.85 -1.72 5.23
CA MET A 20 -18.97 -1.27 3.84
C MET A 20 -19.25 0.24 3.76
N GLY A 21 -20.16 0.77 4.59
CA GLY A 21 -20.54 2.19 4.60
C GLY A 21 -19.51 3.14 5.22
N LEU A 22 -18.51 2.63 5.94
CA LEU A 22 -17.54 3.47 6.67
C LEU A 22 -16.80 4.48 5.78
N ASP A 23 -16.48 4.13 4.53
CA ASP A 23 -15.78 5.06 3.63
C ASP A 23 -16.64 6.27 3.27
N GLU A 24 -17.93 6.04 3.01
CA GLU A 24 -18.90 7.09 2.69
C GLU A 24 -19.08 8.03 3.89
N GLU A 25 -19.17 7.48 5.10
CA GLU A 25 -19.25 8.27 6.32
C GLU A 25 -17.98 9.11 6.55
N LEU A 26 -16.80 8.52 6.35
CA LEU A 26 -15.53 9.24 6.44
C LEU A 26 -15.37 10.29 5.35
N ALA A 27 -15.95 10.08 4.17
CA ALA A 27 -15.99 11.06 3.09
C ALA A 27 -16.95 12.22 3.42
N SER A 28 -18.07 11.93 4.08
CA SER A 28 -19.03 12.95 4.52
C SER A 28 -18.46 13.92 5.56
N CYS A 29 -17.47 13.47 6.35
CA CYS A 29 -16.71 14.32 7.27
C CYS A 29 -15.87 15.39 6.53
N ALA A 30 -15.64 15.24 5.22
CA ALA A 30 -14.83 16.13 4.40
C ALA A 30 -15.62 17.31 3.80
N GLY A 31 -16.60 17.85 4.55
CA GLY A 31 -17.52 18.88 4.08
C GLY A 31 -16.82 20.10 3.43
N ALA A 32 -17.47 20.67 2.41
CA ALA A 32 -16.95 21.81 1.67
C ALA A 32 -16.72 23.02 2.59
N GLY A 33 -15.45 23.42 2.76
CA GLY A 33 -15.05 24.60 3.53
C GLY A 33 -14.60 24.36 4.97
N ALA A 34 -14.59 23.11 5.45
CA ALA A 34 -13.99 22.77 6.74
C ALA A 34 -12.46 22.90 6.69
N LYS A 35 -11.85 23.31 7.81
CA LYS A 35 -10.38 23.29 7.92
C LYS A 35 -9.87 21.85 7.94
N VAL A 36 -8.68 21.62 7.39
CA VAL A 36 -8.06 20.28 7.33
C VAL A 36 -8.00 19.62 8.71
N ASP A 37 -7.63 20.38 9.74
CA ASP A 37 -7.53 19.85 11.12
C ASP A 37 -8.90 19.41 11.66
N GLU A 38 -9.94 20.20 11.44
CA GLU A 38 -11.32 19.87 11.86
C GLU A 38 -11.83 18.61 11.15
N MET A 39 -11.51 18.44 9.86
CA MET A 39 -11.84 17.23 9.10
C MET A 39 -11.09 16.01 9.65
N VAL A 40 -9.81 16.15 9.98
CA VAL A 40 -9.00 15.06 10.55
C VAL A 40 -9.57 14.63 11.91
N GLU A 41 -9.88 15.57 12.78
CA GLU A 41 -10.50 15.28 14.08
C GLU A 41 -11.87 14.63 13.93
N ALA A 42 -12.72 15.13 13.03
CA ALA A 42 -14.03 14.53 12.77
C ALA A 42 -13.91 13.07 12.33
N ARG A 43 -13.00 12.78 11.39
CA ARG A 43 -12.70 11.40 10.95
C ARG A 43 -12.17 10.53 12.10
N GLN A 44 -11.33 11.08 12.96
CA GLN A 44 -10.83 10.35 14.14
C GLN A 44 -11.96 10.00 15.11
N ARG A 45 -12.87 10.94 15.39
CA ARG A 45 -14.03 10.70 16.27
C ARG A 45 -14.94 9.58 15.76
N VAL A 46 -15.20 9.52 14.45
CA VAL A 46 -15.97 8.42 13.83
C VAL A 46 -15.26 7.08 14.04
N LEU A 47 -13.95 7.01 13.78
CA LEU A 47 -13.17 5.78 13.98
C LEU A 47 -13.12 5.35 15.45
N ASP A 48 -12.95 6.30 16.38
CA ASP A 48 -12.95 6.04 17.82
C ASP A 48 -14.30 5.46 18.28
N ALA A 49 -15.42 6.00 17.78
CA ALA A 49 -16.76 5.53 18.10
C ALA A 49 -16.96 4.07 17.67
N TYR A 50 -16.57 3.73 16.43
CA TYR A 50 -16.66 2.36 15.93
C TYR A 50 -15.76 1.40 16.70
N GLU A 51 -14.53 1.81 17.04
CA GLU A 51 -13.63 0.99 17.84
C GLU A 51 -14.20 0.72 19.24
N ALA A 52 -14.74 1.73 19.91
CA ALA A 52 -15.38 1.58 21.21
C ALA A 52 -16.57 0.62 21.15
N GLN A 53 -17.39 0.75 20.10
CA GLN A 53 -18.56 -0.10 19.89
C GLN A 53 -18.18 -1.57 19.62
N VAL A 54 -17.13 -1.81 18.82
CA VAL A 54 -16.63 -3.17 18.57
C VAL A 54 -16.00 -3.78 19.82
N ARG A 55 -15.30 -3.00 20.65
CA ARG A 55 -14.76 -3.50 21.93
C ARG A 55 -15.87 -3.97 22.88
N ALA A 56 -17.01 -3.28 22.87
CA ALA A 56 -18.16 -3.63 23.71
C ALA A 56 -18.98 -4.82 23.18
N SER A 57 -18.87 -5.16 21.89
CA SER A 57 -19.63 -6.26 21.30
C SER A 57 -19.02 -7.63 21.61
N ARG A 58 -19.78 -8.71 21.38
CA ARG A 58 -19.26 -10.08 21.40
C ARG A 58 -18.85 -10.50 19.99
N PRO A 59 -17.85 -11.40 19.84
CA PRO A 59 -17.54 -12.00 18.56
C PRO A 59 -18.72 -12.82 18.03
N VAL A 60 -18.92 -12.80 16.73
CA VAL A 60 -19.96 -13.55 16.02
C VAL A 60 -19.27 -14.56 15.11
N ALA A 61 -19.90 -15.71 14.85
CA ALA A 61 -19.39 -16.67 13.89
C ALA A 61 -19.23 -16.01 12.51
N ALA A 62 -18.08 -16.22 11.87
CA ALA A 62 -17.80 -15.64 10.57
C ALA A 62 -18.68 -16.30 9.49
N SER A 63 -19.46 -15.50 8.78
CA SER A 63 -20.20 -15.93 7.60
C SER A 63 -19.30 -15.91 6.36
N THR A 64 -19.73 -16.60 5.30
CA THR A 64 -19.04 -16.57 3.99
C THR A 64 -18.87 -15.15 3.46
N ALA A 65 -19.91 -14.31 3.59
CA ALA A 65 -19.86 -12.90 3.18
C ALA A 65 -18.80 -12.10 3.94
N VAL A 66 -18.61 -12.36 5.25
CA VAL A 66 -17.54 -11.73 6.04
C VAL A 66 -16.15 -12.17 5.55
N HIS A 67 -16.01 -13.44 5.15
CA HIS A 67 -14.76 -13.97 4.60
C HIS A 67 -14.40 -13.33 3.26
N GLU A 68 -15.36 -13.25 2.34
CA GLU A 68 -15.18 -12.60 1.02
C GLU A 68 -14.81 -11.12 1.17
N PHE A 69 -15.53 -10.39 2.00
CA PHE A 69 -15.24 -8.99 2.29
C PHE A 69 -13.84 -8.81 2.87
N ARG A 70 -13.43 -9.65 3.82
CA ARG A 70 -12.09 -9.62 4.41
C ARG A 70 -11.00 -9.83 3.36
N THR A 71 -11.17 -10.80 2.46
CA THR A 71 -10.21 -11.09 1.41
C THR A 71 -10.09 -9.91 0.43
N ALA A 72 -11.22 -9.33 0.01
CA ALA A 72 -11.23 -8.15 -0.84
C ALA A 72 -10.53 -6.96 -0.17
N LEU A 73 -10.82 -6.72 1.12
CA LEU A 73 -10.25 -5.62 1.89
C LEU A 73 -8.74 -5.77 2.12
N ILE A 74 -8.26 -6.99 2.36
CA ILE A 74 -6.81 -7.28 2.44
C ILE A 74 -6.15 -7.03 1.08
N GLY A 75 -6.79 -7.47 -0.02
CA GLY A 75 -6.30 -7.20 -1.36
C GLY A 75 -6.19 -5.70 -1.66
N GLN A 76 -7.17 -4.91 -1.23
CA GLN A 76 -7.12 -3.45 -1.35
C GLN A 76 -6.01 -2.84 -0.51
N LEU A 77 -5.89 -3.25 0.76
CA LEU A 77 -4.81 -2.80 1.64
C LEU A 77 -3.44 -3.06 1.02
N LEU A 78 -3.20 -4.25 0.47
CA LEU A 78 -1.92 -4.60 -0.15
C LEU A 78 -1.60 -3.74 -1.38
N ARG A 79 -2.61 -3.34 -2.16
CA ARG A 79 -2.43 -2.42 -3.30
C ARG A 79 -2.13 -1.00 -2.87
N ASP A 80 -2.73 -0.56 -1.76
CA ASP A 80 -2.59 0.80 -1.23
C ASP A 80 -1.31 1.02 -0.42
N ILE A 81 -0.58 -0.04 -0.05
CA ILE A 81 0.69 0.10 0.65
C ILE A 81 1.67 0.85 -0.26
N PRO A 82 2.21 2.00 0.18
CA PRO A 82 3.13 2.78 -0.64
C PRO A 82 4.45 2.00 -0.80
N THR A 83 4.83 1.74 -2.05
CA THR A 83 6.05 0.98 -2.38
C THR A 83 7.25 1.86 -2.69
N LYS A 84 7.04 3.15 -2.99
CA LYS A 84 8.09 4.08 -3.45
C LYS A 84 8.69 4.92 -2.33
N ALA A 85 7.87 5.36 -1.38
CA ALA A 85 8.31 6.19 -0.26
C ALA A 85 7.41 6.00 0.96
N CYS A 86 7.96 6.14 2.16
CA CYS A 86 7.19 6.02 3.39
C CYS A 86 6.18 7.17 3.52
N SER A 87 4.91 6.88 3.83
CA SER A 87 3.90 7.93 4.05
C SER A 87 4.18 8.83 5.25
N ASN A 88 4.95 8.36 6.23
CA ASN A 88 5.25 9.10 7.46
C ASN A 88 6.52 9.96 7.29
N CYS A 89 7.67 9.32 7.09
CA CYS A 89 8.96 10.03 7.02
C CYS A 89 9.36 10.46 5.59
N ARG A 90 8.59 10.09 4.56
CA ARG A 90 8.88 10.38 3.14
C ARG A 90 10.21 9.83 2.62
N ALA A 91 10.89 8.99 3.40
CA ALA A 91 12.10 8.31 2.97
C ALA A 91 11.81 7.45 1.72
N PRO A 92 12.62 7.56 0.66
CA PRO A 92 12.59 6.64 -0.46
C PRO A 92 12.76 5.18 0.01
N ALA A 93 11.91 4.30 -0.50
CA ALA A 93 12.01 2.88 -0.22
C ALA A 93 13.01 2.21 -1.16
N VAL A 94 13.70 1.18 -0.65
CA VAL A 94 14.61 0.38 -1.46
C VAL A 94 13.82 -0.66 -2.25
N SER A 95 14.06 -0.74 -3.56
CA SER A 95 13.39 -1.71 -4.42
C SER A 95 13.96 -3.11 -4.19
N LEU A 96 13.07 -4.04 -3.86
CA LEU A 96 13.39 -5.47 -3.79
C LEU A 96 12.94 -6.16 -5.07
N ARG A 97 13.79 -7.02 -5.62
CA ARG A 97 13.47 -7.92 -6.73
C ARG A 97 13.47 -9.35 -6.21
N LYS A 98 12.42 -10.10 -6.53
CA LYS A 98 12.37 -11.52 -6.25
C LYS A 98 13.00 -12.31 -7.40
N ASP A 99 13.75 -13.34 -7.09
CA ASP A 99 14.22 -14.34 -8.05
C ASP A 99 13.75 -15.73 -7.61
N GLY A 100 12.92 -16.34 -8.45
CA GLY A 100 12.21 -17.57 -8.11
C GLY A 100 11.35 -17.45 -6.84
N TYR A 101 11.53 -18.38 -5.90
CA TYR A 101 10.78 -18.45 -4.64
C TYR A 101 11.62 -18.23 -3.39
N SER A 102 12.95 -18.30 -3.49
CA SER A 102 13.84 -18.38 -2.33
C SER A 102 14.76 -17.18 -2.13
N LYS A 103 14.95 -16.33 -3.16
CA LYS A 103 15.92 -15.24 -3.11
C LYS A 103 15.26 -13.88 -3.34
N PHE A 104 15.71 -12.91 -2.55
CA PHE A 104 15.39 -11.50 -2.71
C PHE A 104 16.69 -10.73 -2.93
N PHE A 105 16.71 -9.92 -3.98
CA PHE A 105 17.80 -9.03 -4.31
C PHE A 105 17.39 -7.61 -3.97
N GLN A 106 18.23 -6.93 -3.23
CA GLN A 106 18.04 -5.52 -2.91
C GLN A 106 18.77 -4.68 -3.94
N ARG A 107 18.05 -3.81 -4.66
CA ARG A 107 18.69 -2.82 -5.54
C ARG A 107 19.24 -1.68 -4.71
N GLU A 108 20.36 -1.11 -5.12
CA GLU A 108 20.85 0.10 -4.48
C GLU A 108 19.90 1.28 -4.70
N LEU A 109 19.90 2.22 -3.74
CA LEU A 109 19.24 3.49 -3.91
C LEU A 109 19.97 4.31 -4.99
N SER A 110 19.20 4.96 -5.87
CA SER A 110 19.77 5.91 -6.83
C SER A 110 20.45 7.08 -6.11
N ASP A 111 21.45 7.71 -6.73
CA ASP A 111 22.15 8.85 -6.11
C ASP A 111 21.23 10.03 -5.81
N LYS A 112 20.15 10.17 -6.56
CA LYS A 112 19.09 11.15 -6.27
C LYS A 112 18.36 10.80 -4.97
N ALA A 113 18.02 9.53 -4.77
CA ALA A 113 17.37 9.06 -3.55
C ALA A 113 18.32 9.14 -2.34
N LYS A 114 19.60 8.75 -2.51
CA LYS A 114 20.65 8.87 -1.48
C LYS A 114 20.79 10.34 -1.02
N ARG A 115 20.87 11.29 -1.95
CA ARG A 115 20.91 12.73 -1.65
C ARG A 115 19.65 13.22 -0.95
N SER A 116 18.47 12.77 -1.37
CA SER A 116 17.19 13.10 -0.71
C SER A 116 17.15 12.60 0.73
N MET A 117 17.58 11.36 0.99
CA MET A 117 17.69 10.83 2.35
C MET A 117 18.66 11.62 3.22
N ALA A 118 19.85 11.92 2.70
CA ALA A 118 20.84 12.72 3.40
C ALA A 118 20.31 14.13 3.76
N ALA A 119 19.56 14.76 2.85
CA ALA A 119 18.92 16.06 3.11
C ALA A 119 17.86 16.00 4.21
N MET A 120 17.20 14.85 4.41
CA MET A 120 16.28 14.60 5.52
C MET A 120 17.00 14.16 6.82
N GLY A 121 18.32 14.05 6.82
CA GLY A 121 19.09 13.51 7.94
C GLY A 121 18.87 12.01 8.17
N LEU A 122 18.43 11.29 7.14
CA LEU A 122 18.18 9.86 7.19
C LEU A 122 19.31 9.10 6.50
N SER A 123 19.73 7.99 7.09
CA SER A 123 20.62 7.02 6.47
C SER A 123 19.92 5.67 6.35
N PHE A 124 20.35 4.88 5.37
CA PHE A 124 19.87 3.53 5.18
C PHE A 124 20.97 2.57 5.62
N ALA A 125 20.62 1.61 6.48
CA ALA A 125 21.50 0.53 6.90
C ALA A 125 20.71 -0.78 6.84
N THR A 126 21.29 -1.81 6.23
CA THR A 126 20.74 -3.16 6.25
C THR A 126 21.17 -3.90 7.50
N ALA A 127 20.40 -4.92 7.89
CA ALA A 127 20.83 -5.84 8.94
C ALA A 127 22.16 -6.54 8.57
N LEU A 128 22.43 -6.76 7.28
CA LEU A 128 23.69 -7.34 6.82
C LEU A 128 24.87 -6.39 7.06
N ASP A 129 24.69 -5.08 6.89
CA ASP A 129 25.72 -4.08 7.18
C ASP A 129 26.08 -4.09 8.67
N THR A 130 25.10 -4.31 9.54
CA THR A 130 25.35 -4.40 10.99
C THR A 130 26.12 -5.66 11.38
N VAL A 131 25.87 -6.80 10.72
CA VAL A 131 26.63 -8.03 10.98
C VAL A 131 28.07 -7.90 10.46
N ALA A 132 28.25 -7.35 9.25
CA ALA A 132 29.56 -7.11 8.68
C ALA A 132 30.40 -6.12 9.52
N ALA A 133 29.77 -5.11 10.13
CA ALA A 133 30.45 -4.19 11.06
C ALA A 133 30.91 -4.91 12.34
N VAL A 134 30.09 -5.81 12.90
CA VAL A 134 30.44 -6.60 14.09
C VAL A 134 31.57 -7.58 13.82
N GLU A 135 31.61 -8.18 12.62
CA GLU A 135 32.70 -9.06 12.20
C GLU A 135 33.97 -8.28 11.81
N GLY A 136 33.82 -7.08 11.25
CA GLY A 136 34.91 -6.20 10.82
C GLY A 136 35.65 -5.51 11.97
N ASP A 137 34.98 -5.23 13.09
CA ASP A 137 35.62 -4.64 14.28
C ASP A 137 36.52 -5.63 15.06
N ALA A 138 36.46 -6.93 14.74
CA ALA A 138 37.44 -7.91 15.22
C ALA A 138 38.74 -7.93 14.38
N SER A 139 38.76 -7.30 13.21
CA SER A 139 39.94 -7.23 12.33
C SER A 139 40.21 -5.79 11.91
N GLY A 140 40.95 -5.07 12.76
CA GLY A 140 41.41 -3.72 12.44
C GLY A 140 42.22 -3.64 11.14
N LYS A 141 41.97 -2.54 10.41
CA LYS A 141 42.75 -1.87 9.34
C LYS A 141 42.50 -2.19 7.85
N ALA A 142 42.15 -1.09 7.15
CA ALA A 142 42.35 -0.72 5.74
C ALA A 142 41.48 -1.49 4.71
N ARG A 143 40.79 -0.83 3.77
CA ARG A 143 41.23 0.15 2.74
C ARG A 143 40.04 1.04 2.35
N ALA A 144 40.16 2.37 2.17
CA ALA A 144 40.83 3.10 1.09
C ALA A 144 40.40 2.65 -0.32
N GLY A 145 39.38 3.34 -0.86
CA GLY A 145 39.15 3.59 -2.29
C GLY A 145 39.08 2.38 -3.23
N GLU A 146 37.87 2.00 -3.63
CA GLU A 146 37.67 1.21 -4.84
C GLU A 146 36.51 1.81 -5.63
N GLU A 147 36.85 2.37 -6.79
CA GLU A 147 35.90 2.78 -7.83
C GLU A 147 35.05 1.59 -8.22
N ALA A 148 33.76 1.63 -7.89
CA ALA A 148 32.79 0.76 -8.50
C ALA A 148 32.48 1.30 -9.89
N ASP A 149 33.19 0.73 -10.87
CA ASP A 149 32.93 0.83 -12.29
C ASP A 149 31.42 0.68 -12.55
N ALA A 150 30.81 1.81 -12.90
CA ALA A 150 29.40 1.91 -13.19
C ALA A 150 29.14 1.15 -14.49
N LEU A 151 28.72 -0.11 -14.37
CA LEU A 151 28.07 -0.83 -15.45
C LEU A 151 26.77 -0.09 -15.81
N LEU A 152 26.91 0.86 -16.73
CA LEU A 152 25.86 1.48 -17.52
C LEU A 152 25.06 0.37 -18.20
N TRP A 153 24.01 -0.09 -17.54
CA TRP A 153 22.90 -0.77 -18.21
C TRP A 153 21.98 0.31 -18.75
N ASP A 154 22.29 0.82 -19.94
CA ASP A 154 21.35 1.55 -20.80
C ASP A 154 20.26 0.55 -21.24
N GLY A 155 19.16 0.53 -20.50
CA GLY A 155 17.93 -0.17 -20.84
C GLY A 155 16.82 0.83 -21.04
N ASP A 156 16.91 1.58 -22.14
CA ASP A 156 15.92 2.50 -22.67
C ASP A 156 14.71 1.76 -23.25
N GLY A 157 13.86 1.21 -22.39
CA GLY A 157 12.56 0.66 -22.77
C GLY A 157 11.41 1.66 -22.61
N SER A 158 11.52 2.84 -23.23
CA SER A 158 10.41 3.79 -23.33
C SER A 158 9.54 3.42 -24.53
N GLY A 159 8.45 2.71 -24.29
CA GLY A 159 7.40 2.45 -25.27
C GLY A 159 6.05 2.66 -24.61
N ASP A 160 5.70 3.94 -24.45
CA ASP A 160 4.37 4.42 -24.07
C ASP A 160 3.40 4.19 -25.25
N ASP A 161 2.14 4.04 -24.87
CA ASP A 161 0.99 3.59 -25.63
C ASP A 161 0.59 4.49 -26.81
N ASP A 162 -0.07 3.91 -27.82
CA ASP A 162 -1.04 4.66 -28.63
C ASP A 162 -2.27 3.80 -28.91
N GLU A 163 -3.39 4.26 -28.36
CA GLU A 163 -4.72 3.71 -28.50
C GLU A 163 -5.34 4.17 -29.83
N GLY A 164 -6.01 3.24 -30.52
CA GLY A 164 -6.85 3.54 -31.67
C GLY A 164 -8.18 2.79 -31.56
N GLU A 165 -9.16 3.40 -30.89
CA GLU A 165 -10.58 3.06 -31.02
C GLU A 165 -11.06 3.21 -32.47
N SER A 166 -11.88 2.26 -32.95
CA SER A 166 -13.00 2.57 -33.85
C SER A 166 -14.05 1.46 -33.77
N GLY A 167 -15.26 1.82 -33.35
CA GLY A 167 -16.41 0.92 -33.21
C GLY A 167 -17.31 0.83 -34.45
N SER A 168 -18.55 0.36 -34.17
CA SER A 168 -19.70 0.02 -35.02
C SER A 168 -19.74 -1.47 -35.43
N ASP A 169 -20.83 -2.25 -35.41
CA ASP A 169 -22.31 -2.10 -35.40
C ASP A 169 -22.89 -3.44 -34.81
N LEU A 170 -23.93 -3.52 -33.96
CA LEU A 170 -25.38 -3.65 -34.29
C LEU A 170 -25.64 -4.71 -35.39
N GLU A 171 -26.49 -5.75 -35.32
CA GLU A 171 -27.73 -6.16 -34.61
C GLU A 171 -27.74 -7.73 -34.68
N GLU A 172 -28.46 -8.56 -33.91
CA GLU A 172 -29.90 -8.87 -33.89
C GLU A 172 -30.00 -10.15 -33.01
N ASP A 173 -30.80 -10.18 -31.96
CA ASP A 173 -31.22 -11.45 -31.34
C ASP A 173 -32.73 -11.38 -31.06
N ASP A 174 -33.42 -12.20 -31.83
CA ASP A 174 -34.87 -12.25 -32.00
C ASP A 174 -35.61 -12.62 -30.71
N VAL A 175 -36.63 -11.82 -30.41
CA VAL A 175 -37.59 -12.03 -29.34
C VAL A 175 -38.57 -13.13 -29.77
N LEU A 176 -38.53 -14.29 -29.10
CA LEU A 176 -39.58 -15.31 -29.22
C LEU A 176 -40.85 -14.84 -28.48
N PRO A 177 -42.02 -14.76 -29.14
CA PRO A 177 -43.27 -14.50 -28.46
C PRO A 177 -43.83 -15.79 -27.83
N SER A 178 -43.90 -15.83 -26.49
CA SER A 178 -44.72 -16.78 -25.75
C SER A 178 -46.13 -16.20 -25.57
N GLY A 179 -47.15 -16.83 -26.16
CA GLY A 179 -48.54 -16.57 -25.79
C GLY A 179 -49.60 -17.02 -26.79
N ALA A 180 -50.05 -18.28 -26.66
CA ALA A 180 -51.45 -18.70 -26.61
C ALA A 180 -51.52 -20.21 -26.35
#